data_AF-A0A9P0D2B6-F1
#
_entry.id   AF-A0A9P0D2B6-F1
#
_cell.length_a   1.000
_cell.length_b   1.000
_cell.length_c   1.000
_cell.angle_alpha   90.00
_cell.angle_beta   90.00
_cell.angle_gamma   90.00
#
_symmetry.space_group_name_H-M   'P 1'
#
loop_
_entity.id
_entity.type
_entity.pdbx_description
1 polymer ?
#
loop_
_entity_poly.entity_id
_entity_poly.type
_entity_poly.pdbx_seq_one_letter_code
_entity_poly.pdbx_strand_id
1 'polypeptide(L)'
;MNFLQHQWYYQIQGQLHITGRKGCIFGVWTDHKHPLKVEYILKRHDFWQNKMEQKLKSFFMNCILPELVDPRHVRGMPLREPAYILEAIKNKKQNKKELKIKQN
;
A
#
# COMPACT_ATOMS: atom_id res chain seq x y z
N MET A 1 -17.22 -11.27 0.38
CA MET A 1 -16.11 -10.34 0.67
C MET A 1 -15.18 -10.36 -0.53
N ASN A 2 -14.97 -9.24 -1.24
CA ASN A 2 -14.17 -9.24 -2.47
C ASN A 2 -12.67 -9.16 -2.11
N PHE A 3 -12.02 -10.31 -2.00
CA PHE A 3 -10.65 -10.49 -1.51
C PHE A 3 -9.61 -9.67 -2.30
N LEU A 4 -9.87 -9.36 -3.57
CA LEU A 4 -8.92 -8.66 -4.45
C LEU A 4 -8.79 -7.14 -4.21
N GLN A 5 -9.65 -6.55 -3.36
CA GLN A 5 -9.67 -5.09 -3.13
C GLN A 5 -9.01 -4.65 -1.81
N HIS A 6 -8.54 -5.59 -0.99
CA HIS A 6 -8.03 -5.26 0.33
C HIS A 6 -6.52 -4.91 0.32
N GLN A 7 -6.06 -4.12 1.28
CA GLN A 7 -4.68 -3.63 1.38
C GLN A 7 -3.63 -4.75 1.48
N TRP A 8 -3.94 -5.87 2.14
CA TRP A 8 -3.03 -7.02 2.24
C TRP A 8 -2.74 -7.65 0.87
N TYR A 9 -3.64 -7.52 -0.12
CA TYR A 9 -3.40 -8.04 -1.46
C TYR A 9 -2.24 -7.32 -2.15
N TYR A 10 -2.12 -6.00 -1.95
CA TYR A 10 -0.97 -5.22 -2.44
C TYR A 10 0.35 -5.69 -1.82
N GLN A 11 0.35 -6.02 -0.52
CA GLN A 11 1.54 -6.53 0.16
C GLN A 11 1.98 -7.87 -0.43
N ILE A 12 1.04 -8.81 -0.59
CA ILE A 12 1.31 -10.15 -1.13
C ILE A 12 1.79 -10.07 -2.58
N GLN A 13 1.09 -9.32 -3.44
CA GLN A 13 1.50 -9.16 -4.84
C GLN A 13 2.89 -8.51 -4.95
N GLY A 14 3.20 -7.55 -4.08
CA GLY A 14 4.53 -6.94 -4.02
C GLY A 14 5.62 -7.95 -3.65
N GLN A 15 5.41 -8.71 -2.59
CA GLN A 15 6.35 -9.75 -2.16
C GLN A 15 6.56 -10.83 -3.24
N LEU A 16 5.49 -11.29 -3.89
CA LEU A 16 5.58 -12.25 -4.98
C LEU A 16 6.34 -11.71 -6.19
N HIS A 17 6.16 -10.42 -6.51
CA HIS A 17 6.90 -9.78 -7.60
C HIS A 17 8.39 -9.67 -7.28
N ILE A 18 8.74 -9.16 -6.09
CA ILE A 18 10.13 -8.98 -5.65
C ILE A 18 10.86 -10.32 -5.56
N THR A 19 10.23 -11.35 -4.99
CA THR A 19 10.86 -12.67 -4.79
C THR A 19 10.80 -13.57 -6.03
N GLY A 20 10.16 -13.14 -7.12
CA GLY A 20 10.01 -13.93 -8.34
C GLY A 20 9.04 -15.13 -8.22
N ARG A 21 8.45 -15.39 -7.05
CA ARG A 21 7.57 -16.55 -6.81
C ARG A 21 6.28 -16.49 -7.64
N LYS A 22 5.68 -17.65 -7.92
CA LYS A 22 4.44 -17.76 -8.71
C LYS A 22 3.16 -17.59 -7.86
N GLY A 23 3.26 -17.84 -6.56
CA GLY A 23 2.17 -17.70 -5.61
C GLY A 23 2.63 -18.01 -4.19
N CYS A 24 1.72 -17.82 -3.23
CA CYS A 24 1.96 -18.14 -1.82
C CYS A 24 0.69 -18.65 -1.14
N ILE A 25 0.89 -19.28 0.02
CA ILE A 25 -0.19 -19.62 0.95
C ILE A 25 -0.39 -18.41 1.87
N PHE A 26 -1.62 -17.89 1.92
CA PHE A 26 -2.03 -16.83 2.83
C PHE A 26 -2.92 -17.41 3.92
N GLY A 27 -2.39 -17.48 5.14
CA GLY A 27 -3.10 -17.96 6.32
C GLY A 27 -3.52 -16.81 7.22
N VAL A 28 -4.77 -16.82 7.68
CA VAL A 28 -5.29 -15.91 8.71
C VAL A 28 -5.78 -16.74 9.88
N TRP A 29 -5.16 -16.53 11.03
CA TRP A 29 -5.54 -17.14 12.29
C TRP A 29 -5.87 -16.04 13.30
N THR A 30 -6.97 -16.22 14.04
CA THR A 30 -7.46 -15.22 15.01
C THR A 30 -7.38 -15.76 16.43
N ASP A 31 -7.97 -16.91 16.70
CA ASP A 31 -7.95 -17.54 18.03
C ASP A 31 -8.29 -19.05 17.95
N HIS A 32 -8.39 -19.72 19.10
CA HIS A 32 -8.75 -21.14 19.18
C HIS A 32 -10.22 -21.45 18.85
N LYS A 33 -11.09 -20.44 18.83
CA LYS A 33 -12.52 -20.61 18.52
C LYS A 33 -12.78 -20.57 17.02
N HIS A 34 -11.89 -19.96 16.25
CA HIS A 34 -11.99 -19.85 14.80
C HIS A 34 -10.91 -20.69 14.12
N PRO A 35 -11.27 -21.58 13.16
CA PRO A 35 -10.27 -22.36 12.45
C PRO A 35 -9.34 -21.47 11.62
N LEU A 36 -8.08 -21.89 11.46
CA LEU A 36 -7.14 -21.26 10.54
C LEU A 36 -7.76 -21.21 9.14
N LYS A 37 -7.92 -20.01 8.60
CA LYS A 37 -8.35 -19.82 7.21
C LYS A 37 -7.15 -19.72 6.30
N VAL A 38 -7.11 -20.52 5.25
CA VAL A 38 -6.01 -20.55 4.29
C VAL A 38 -6.52 -20.31 2.87
N GLU A 39 -5.82 -19.46 2.13
CA GLU A 39 -6.07 -19.21 0.71
C GLU A 39 -4.75 -19.26 -0.08
N TYR A 40 -4.78 -19.84 -1.28
CA TYR A 40 -3.64 -19.78 -2.19
C TYR A 40 -3.76 -18.58 -3.13
N ILE A 41 -2.74 -17.73 -3.14
CA ILE A 41 -2.74 -16.49 -3.92
C ILE A 41 -1.68 -16.57 -5.01
N LEU A 42 -2.11 -16.44 -6.27
CA LEU A 42 -1.25 -16.38 -7.44
C LEU A 42 -0.70 -14.96 -7.65
N LYS A 43 0.53 -14.89 -8.15
CA LYS A 43 1.15 -13.66 -8.63
C LYS A 43 0.38 -13.16 -9.86
N ARG A 44 0.06 -11.87 -9.88
CA ARG A 44 -0.68 -11.19 -10.94
C ARG A 44 0.14 -10.08 -11.55
N HIS A 45 0.69 -10.35 -12.72
CA HIS A 45 1.56 -9.40 -13.42
C HIS A 45 0.81 -8.15 -13.88
N ASP A 46 -0.42 -8.33 -14.36
CA ASP A 46 -1.31 -7.25 -14.75
C ASP A 46 -1.67 -6.32 -13.58
N PHE A 47 -1.87 -6.88 -12.38
CA PHE A 47 -2.11 -6.09 -11.18
C PHE A 47 -0.88 -5.24 -10.81
N TRP A 48 0.31 -5.85 -10.87
CA TRP A 48 1.56 -5.14 -10.61
C TRP A 48 1.74 -3.95 -11.56
N GLN A 49 1.70 -4.20 -12.87
CA GLN A 49 1.90 -3.18 -13.90
C GLN A 49 0.89 -2.05 -13.79
N ASN A 50 -0.41 -2.39 -13.66
CA ASN A 50 -1.49 -1.41 -13.74
C ASN A 50 -1.78 -0.68 -12.43
N LYS A 51 -1.44 -1.25 -11.27
CA LYS A 51 -1.84 -0.71 -9.95
C LYS A 51 -0.69 -0.37 -9.02
N MET A 52 0.48 -0.97 -9.19
CA MET A 52 1.57 -0.88 -8.20
C MET A 52 2.80 -0.16 -8.75
N GLU A 53 3.32 -0.60 -9.89
CA GLU A 53 4.67 -0.29 -10.36
C GLU A 53 4.94 1.21 -10.42
N GLN A 54 4.09 1.97 -11.11
CA GLN A 54 4.28 3.41 -11.27
C GLN A 54 4.26 4.14 -9.93
N LYS A 55 3.34 3.77 -9.02
CA LYS A 55 3.24 4.41 -7.70
C LYS A 55 4.47 4.13 -6.84
N LEU A 56 4.97 2.90 -6.89
CA LEU A 56 6.19 2.51 -6.17
C LEU A 56 7.42 3.23 -6.73
N LYS A 57 7.55 3.31 -8.06
CA LYS A 57 8.63 4.07 -8.73
C LYS A 57 8.59 5.54 -8.35
N SER A 58 7.43 6.20 -8.45
CA SER A 58 7.29 7.61 -8.09
C SER A 58 7.56 7.86 -6.61
N PHE A 59 7.10 6.98 -5.72
CA PHE A 59 7.40 7.08 -4.30
C PHE A 59 8.90 6.93 -4.02
N PHE A 60 9.55 5.95 -4.65
CA PHE A 60 10.99 5.76 -4.51
C PHE A 60 11.76 6.98 -5.00
N MET A 61 11.52 7.42 -6.24
CA MET A 61 12.27 8.51 -6.87
C MET A 61 12.08 9.85 -6.16
N ASN A 62 10.86 10.16 -5.70
CA ASN A 62 10.54 11.50 -5.19
C ASN A 62 10.60 11.60 -3.66
N CYS A 63 10.57 10.47 -2.94
CA CYS A 63 10.54 10.48 -1.47
C CYS A 63 11.76 9.77 -0.89
N ILE A 64 12.00 8.50 -1.28
CA ILE A 64 13.03 7.65 -0.67
C ILE A 64 14.44 8.01 -1.17
N LEU A 65 14.64 8.13 -2.48
CA LEU A 65 15.94 8.43 -3.06
C LEU A 65 16.53 9.75 -2.51
N PRO A 66 15.77 10.86 -2.42
CA PRO A 66 16.25 12.06 -1.76
C PRO A 66 16.58 11.88 -0.28
N GLU A 67 15.87 11.00 0.43
CA GLU A 67 16.15 10.69 1.85
C GLU A 67 17.44 9.87 2.00
N LEU A 68 17.78 9.04 1.02
CA LEU A 68 19.04 8.30 0.99
C LEU A 68 20.24 9.21 0.69
N VAL A 69 20.08 10.21 -0.19
CA VAL A 69 21.16 11.12 -0.60
C VAL A 69 21.36 12.27 0.38
N ASP A 70 20.27 12.85 0.89
CA ASP A 70 20.29 13.98 1.83
C ASP A 70 19.23 13.75 2.94
N PRO A 71 19.58 12.97 3.98
CA PRO A 71 18.65 12.56 5.03
C PRO A 71 18.07 13.76 5.77
N ARG A 72 16.75 13.80 5.92
CA ARG A 72 16.04 14.80 6.73
C ARG A 72 15.84 14.33 8.16
N HIS A 73 15.75 13.02 8.37
CA HIS A 73 15.47 12.45 9.68
C HIS A 73 16.51 12.88 10.74
N VAL A 74 17.79 12.88 10.39
CA VAL A 74 18.90 13.27 11.29
C VAL A 74 18.86 14.76 11.70
N ARG A 75 18.11 15.59 10.96
CA ARG A 75 17.89 17.02 11.23
C ARG A 75 16.55 17.28 11.94
N GLY A 76 15.85 16.24 12.37
CA GLY A 76 14.52 16.36 12.97
C GLY A 76 13.44 16.82 11.98
N MET A 77 13.69 16.71 10.68
CA MET A 77 12.75 17.13 9.63
C MET A 77 11.93 15.93 9.14
N PRO A 78 10.65 16.14 8.73
CA PRO A 78 9.83 15.08 8.17
C PRO A 78 10.32 14.65 6.78
N LEU A 79 9.89 13.46 6.36
CA LEU A 79 10.15 12.95 5.01
C LEU A 79 9.61 13.94 3.96
N ARG A 80 10.29 14.02 2.82
CA ARG A 80 9.83 14.81 1.68
C ARG A 80 8.47 14.30 1.19
N GLU A 81 7.48 15.20 1.16
CA GLU A 81 6.15 14.93 0.60
C GLU A 81 5.98 15.73 -0.72
N PRO A 82 6.05 15.09 -1.88
CA PRO A 82 5.80 15.73 -3.16
C PRO A 82 4.35 16.23 -3.28
N ALA A 83 4.10 17.16 -4.20
CA ALA A 83 2.79 17.78 -4.42
C ALA A 83 1.64 16.77 -4.54
N TYR A 84 1.82 15.69 -5.32
CA TYR A 84 0.79 14.66 -5.49
C TYR A 84 0.40 13.94 -4.18
N ILE A 85 1.33 13.82 -3.22
CA ILE A 85 1.03 13.25 -1.89
C ILE A 85 0.22 14.25 -1.07
N LEU A 86 0.66 15.50 -1.04
CA LEU A 86 -0.01 16.59 -0.31
C LEU A 86 -1.45 16.79 -0.81
N GLU A 87 -1.65 16.77 -2.13
CA GLU A 87 -2.95 16.83 -2.78
C GLU A 87 -3.83 15.62 -2.41
N ALA A 88 -3.30 14.39 -2.46
CA ALA A 88 -4.03 13.21 -2.07
C ALA A 88 -4.47 13.24 -0.59
N ILE A 89 -3.60 13.74 0.31
CA ILE A 89 -3.92 13.93 1.73
C ILE A 89 -5.04 14.96 1.90
N LYS A 90 -4.94 16.10 1.20
CA LYS A 90 -5.95 17.17 1.23
C LYS A 90 -7.31 16.65 0.76
N ASN A 91 -7.35 15.95 -0.37
CA ASN A 91 -8.56 15.36 -0.94
C ASN A 91 -9.19 14.34 0.02
N LYS A 92 -8.39 13.48 0.65
CA LYS A 92 -8.88 12.51 1.66
C LYS A 92 -9.50 13.21 2.87
N LYS A 93 -8.90 14.31 3.35
CA LYS A 93 -9.46 15.12 4.46
C LYS A 93 -10.78 15.77 4.06
N GLN A 94 -10.88 16.30 2.85
CA GLN A 94 -12.10 16.92 2.34
C GLN A 94 -13.25 15.91 2.20
N ASN A 95 -13.01 14.77 1.54
CA ASN A 95 -14.02 13.72 1.39
C ASN A 95 -14.57 13.24 2.75
N LYS A 96 -13.70 13.13 3.78
CA LYS A 96 -14.12 12.76 5.13
C LYS A 96 -14.99 13.84 5.80
N LYS A 97 -14.75 15.13 5.53
CA LYS A 97 -15.61 16.22 6.00
C LYS A 97 -16.98 16.16 5.34
N GLU A 98 -17.03 15.99 4.02
CA GLU A 98 -18.28 15.89 3.25
C GLU A 98 -19.13 14.69 3.68
N LEU A 99 -18.51 13.53 3.94
CA LEU A 99 -19.20 12.34 4.46
C LEU A 99 -19.82 12.58 5.84
N LYS A 100 -19.17 13.36 6.71
CA LYS A 100 -19.71 13.73 8.02
C LYS A 100 -20.88 14.70 7.92
N ILE A 101 -20.84 15.62 6.96
CA ILE A 101 -21.94 16.58 6.72
C ILE A 101 -23.18 15.85 6.21
N LYS A 102 -23.03 14.83 5.35
CA LYS A 102 -24.15 14.02 4.83
C LYS A 102 -24.79 13.06 5.85
N GLN A 103 -24.17 12.88 7.01
CA GLN A 103 -24.66 11.99 8.07
C GLN A 103 -25.36 12.75 9.22
N ASN A 104 -25.42 14.08 9.12
CA ASN A 104 -26.16 14.98 10.00
C ASN A 104 -27.33 15.59 9.23
#